data_AF-X1SFY9-F1
#
_entry.id   AF-X1SFY9-F1
#
_cell.length_a   1.000
_cell.length_b   1.000
_cell.length_c   1.000
_cell.angle_alpha   90.00
_cell.angle_beta   90.00
_cell.angle_gamma   90.00
#
_symmetry.space_group_name_H-M   'P 1'
#
loop_
_entity.id
_entity.type
_entity.pdbx_description
1 polymer ?
#
loop_
_entity_poly.entity_id
_entity_poly.type
_entity_poly.pdbx_seq_one_letter_code
_entity_poly.pdbx_strand_id
1 'polypeptide(L)' 'MKNVILLTIDTLRKDVLGCYDSKSNLTPFIDSLQGSCIRFTNMQATGPYTQASFPA' A
#
# COMPACT_ATOMS: atom_id res chain seq x y z
N MET A 1 6.09 -20.60 -15.51
CA MET A 1 6.66 -19.29 -15.11
C MET A 1 5.56 -18.44 -14.50
N LYS A 2 5.87 -17.53 -13.57
CA LYS A 2 4.91 -16.58 -13.00
C LYS A 2 5.32 -15.17 -13.42
N ASN A 3 4.36 -14.40 -13.93
CA ASN A 3 4.56 -12.98 -14.17
C ASN A 3 4.40 -12.22 -12.86
N VAL A 4 5.21 -11.17 -12.66
CA VAL A 4 5.20 -10.35 -11.45
C VAL A 4 4.99 -8.90 -11.85
N ILE A 5 4.06 -8.23 -11.17
CA ILE A 5 3.83 -6.79 -11.29
C ILE A 5 4.10 -6.18 -9.92
N LEU A 6 5.02 -5.21 -9.87
CA LEU A 6 5.29 -4.39 -8.68
C LEU A 6 4.64 -3.02 -8.86
N LEU A 7 3.63 -2.73 -8.05
CA LEU A 7 3.00 -1.42 -7.98
C LEU A 7 3.50 -0.67 -6.75
N THR A 8 4.12 0.49 -6.96
CA THR A 8 4.54 1.41 -5.89
C THR A 8 3.75 2.71 -5.99
N ILE A 9 3.36 3.29 -4.86
CA ILE A 9 2.60 4.54 -4.81
C ILE A 9 3.35 5.51 -3.89
N ASP A 10 3.68 6.69 -4.40
CA ASP A 10 4.39 7.71 -3.63
C ASP A 10 3.44 8.43 -2.67
N THR A 11 3.94 8.76 -1.47
CA THR A 11 3.19 9.46 -0.40
C THR A 11 1.87 8.81 0.05
N LEU A 12 1.69 7.49 -0.16
CA LEU A 12 0.48 6.79 0.24
C LEU A 12 0.39 6.64 1.77
N ARG A 13 -0.65 7.22 2.36
CA ARG A 13 -0.95 7.06 3.77
C ARG A 13 -1.72 5.77 4.05
N LYS A 14 -1.41 5.10 5.16
CA LYS A 14 -2.12 3.90 5.61
C LYS A 14 -3.58 4.19 5.96
N ASP A 15 -3.83 5.31 6.63
CA ASP A 15 -5.13 5.63 7.24
C ASP A 15 -6.20 6.11 6.24
N VAL A 16 -5.86 6.28 4.96
CA VAL A 16 -6.85 6.59 3.91
C VAL A 16 -7.41 5.33 3.24
N LEU A 17 -6.76 4.18 3.42
CA LEU A 17 -7.12 2.92 2.77
C LEU A 17 -8.22 2.19 3.56
N GLY A 18 -9.29 1.79 2.89
CA GLY A 18 -10.38 1.03 3.51
C GLY A 18 -9.91 -0.32 4.07
N CYS A 19 -8.92 -0.93 3.42
CA CYS A 19 -8.24 -2.12 3.91
C CYS A 19 -7.38 -1.88 5.16
N TYR A 20 -7.36 -0.68 5.74
CA TYR A 20 -6.84 -0.41 7.08
C TYR A 20 -7.86 0.37 7.93
N ASP A 21 -9.15 0.05 7.75
CA ASP A 21 -10.29 0.55 8.53
C ASP A 21 -10.66 2.03 8.27
N SER A 22 -10.19 2.62 7.17
CA SER A 22 -10.66 3.93 6.72
C SER A 22 -12.15 3.90 6.36
N LYS A 23 -12.89 4.91 6.82
CA LYS A 23 -14.32 5.08 6.53
C LYS A 23 -14.60 6.03 5.35
N SER A 24 -13.55 6.57 4.72
CA SER A 24 -13.69 7.56 3.65
C SER A 24 -14.05 6.96 2.29
N ASN A 25 -13.90 5.63 2.12
CA ASN A 25 -14.16 4.89 0.88
C ASN A 25 -13.43 5.47 -0.35
N LEU A 26 -12.20 5.98 -0.16
CA LEU A 26 -11.42 6.61 -1.24
C LEU A 26 -10.70 5.60 -2.14
N THR A 27 -10.59 4.34 -1.72
CA THR A 27 -9.77 3.32 -2.40
C THR A 27 -10.51 2.04 -2.76
N PRO A 28 -11.73 2.11 -3.32
CA PRO A 28 -12.60 0.94 -3.49
C PRO A 28 -11.96 -0.19 -4.31
N PHE A 29 -11.14 0.15 -5.32
CA PHE A 29 -10.42 -0.85 -6.11
C PHE A 29 -9.36 -1.59 -5.30
N ILE A 30 -8.50 -0.87 -4.55
CA ILE A 30 -7.49 -1.49 -3.69
C ILE A 30 -8.16 -2.35 -2.62
N ASP A 31 -9.23 -1.83 -2.01
CA ASP A 31 -9.96 -2.51 -0.94
C ASP A 31 -10.61 -3.81 -1.43
N SER A 32 -11.07 -3.84 -2.69
CA SER A 32 -11.63 -5.05 -3.32
C SER A 32 -10.63 -6.21 -3.46
N LEU A 33 -9.32 -5.91 -3.46
CA LEU A 33 -8.28 -6.93 -3.57
C LEU A 33 -7.98 -7.64 -2.25
N GLN A 34 -8.40 -7.08 -1.10
CA GLN A 34 -8.02 -7.56 0.23
C GLN A 34 -8.31 -9.06 0.44
N GLY A 35 -9.45 -9.56 -0.07
CA GLY A 35 -9.84 -10.96 0.09
C GLY A 35 -8.90 -11.97 -0.59
N SER A 36 -8.09 -11.51 -1.53
CA SER A 36 -7.14 -12.32 -2.32
C SER A 36 -5.68 -12.03 -1.97
N CYS A 37 -5.42 -11.18 -0.97
CA CYS A 37 -4.09 -10.69 -0.64
C CYS A 37 -3.68 -11.02 0.80
N ILE A 38 -2.36 -11.06 1.03
CA ILE A 38 -1.79 -11.02 2.37
C ILE A 38 -1.57 -9.55 2.73
N ARG A 39 -2.16 -9.10 3.84
CA ARG A 39 -2.07 -7.72 4.32
C ARG A 39 -1.08 -7.61 5.48
N PHE A 40 -0.09 -6.74 5.36
CA PHE A 40 0.87 -6.46 6.43
C PHE A 40 0.38 -5.30 7.31
N THR A 41 0.20 -5.53 8.61
CA THR A 41 -0.33 -4.51 9.53
C THR A 41 0.74 -3.62 10.15
N ASN A 42 2.00 -4.07 10.14
CA ASN A 42 3.16 -3.40 10.71
C ASN A 42 4.30 -3.24 9.69
N MET A 43 3.98 -2.75 8.49
CA MET A 43 4.97 -2.43 7.46
C MET A 43 5.41 -0.97 7.60
N GLN A 44 6.73 -0.74 7.54
CA GLN A 44 7.34 0.59 7.67
C GLN A 44 8.27 0.83 6.49
N ALA A 45 8.31 2.08 6.02
CA ALA A 45 9.30 2.49 5.03
C ALA A 45 10.70 2.51 5.64
N THR A 46 11.72 2.32 4.81
CA THR A 46 13.13 2.41 5.23
C THR A 46 13.57 3.84 5.57
N GLY A 47 12.86 4.85 5.05
CA GLY A 47 13.09 6.26 5.33
C GLY A 47 11.80 7.08 5.39
N PRO A 48 11.86 8.33 5.88
CA PRO A 48 10.66 9.16 6.05
C PRO A 48 10.26 9.97 4.81
N TYR A 49 11.08 10.00 3.75
CA TYR A 49 10.81 10.74 2.51
C TYR A 49 11.24 9.94 1.28
N THR A 50 10.67 10.25 0.12
CA THR A 50 10.77 9.45 -1.12
C THR A 50 12.20 9.08 -1.48
N GLN A 51 13.15 10.03 -1.47
CA GLN A 51 14.56 9.76 -1.79
C GLN A 51 15.27 8.82 -0.79
N ALA A 52 14.90 8.85 0.50
CA ALA A 52 15.46 7.93 1.48
C ALA A 52 14.82 6.54 1.42
N SER A 53 13.55 6.46 1.01
CA SER A 53 12.80 5.20 0.87
C SER A 53 13.08 4.46 -0.44
N PHE A 54 13.42 5.20 -1.50
CA PHE A 54 13.79 4.69 -2.81
C PHE A 54 15.25 5.05 -3.11
N PRO A 55 16.23 4.28 -2.62
CA PRO A 55 17.60 4.43 -3.09
C PRO A 55 17.65 4.27 -4.62
N ALA A 56 18.42 5.15 -5.27
CA ALA A 56 18.62 5.19 -6.73
C ALA A 56 19.42 3.99 -7.26
#